data_AF-A0A7K2W0K5-F1
#
_entry.id   AF-A0A7K2W0K5-F1
#
_cell.length_a   1.000
_cell.length_b   1.000
_cell.length_c   1.000
_cell.angle_alpha   90.00
_cell.angle_beta   90.00
_cell.angle_gamma   90.00
#
_symmetry.space_group_name_H-M   'P 1'
#
loop_
_entity.id
_entity.type
_entity.pdbx_description
1 polymer ?
#
loop_
_entity_poly.entity_id
_entity_poly.type
_entity_poly.pdbx_seq_one_letter_code
_entity_poly.pdbx_strand_id
1 'polypeptide(L)'
;MIRDGRDGTPLRLLPWSTPEGAPCYLSTDDPRSRLSRLADELEADLLDSAEFVLAEAGPLLTDEASGTRELRFTGVQLAAALADALRIATSRGARLPER
;
A
#
# COMPACT_ATOMS: atom_id res chain seq x y z
N MET A 1 -3.90 13.09 14.57
CA MET A 1 -2.68 13.07 13.74
C MET A 1 -1.53 12.63 14.64
N ILE A 2 -0.91 11.48 14.38
CA ILE A 2 0.27 11.04 15.16
C ILE A 2 1.41 12.00 14.79
N ARG A 3 1.78 12.88 15.73
CA ARG A 3 2.90 13.81 15.61
C ARG A 3 3.94 13.39 16.62
N ASP A 4 5.05 12.81 16.17
CA ASP A 4 6.33 12.99 16.85
C ASP A 4 7.47 12.75 15.86
N GLY A 5 8.34 13.74 15.77
CA GLY A 5 9.54 13.75 14.95
C GLY A 5 10.39 14.95 15.33
N ARG A 6 10.52 15.26 16.63
CA ARG A 6 11.32 16.37 17.22
C ARG A 6 11.07 17.81 16.73
N ASP A 7 10.47 18.03 15.56
CA ASP A 7 10.36 19.33 14.88
C ASP A 7 8.94 19.67 14.37
N GLY A 8 7.92 18.84 14.66
CA GLY A 8 6.52 19.08 14.26
C GLY A 8 6.15 18.65 12.84
N THR A 9 7.10 18.13 12.05
CA THR A 9 6.86 17.55 10.72
C THR A 9 6.06 16.24 10.84
N PRO A 10 4.98 16.06 10.05
CA PRO A 10 4.20 14.82 10.06
C PRO A 10 5.03 13.63 9.58
N LEU A 11 4.97 12.52 10.31
CA LEU A 11 5.62 11.26 9.93
C LEU A 11 5.02 10.68 8.65
N ARG A 12 5.87 10.24 7.72
CA ARG A 12 5.42 9.53 6.51
C ARG A 12 5.19 8.06 6.82
N LEU A 13 3.98 7.57 6.60
CA LEU A 13 3.69 6.13 6.58
C LEU A 13 4.38 5.48 5.36
N LEU A 14 5.15 4.42 5.58
CA LEU A 14 5.86 3.70 4.52
C LEU A 14 4.98 2.59 3.93
N PRO A 15 5.19 2.20 2.65
CA PRO A 15 4.40 1.15 2.00
C PRO A 15 4.72 -0.27 2.49
N TRP A 16 5.80 -0.45 3.26
CA TRP A 16 6.17 -1.72 3.89
C TRP A 16 5.89 -1.72 5.40
N SER A 17 5.73 -2.92 5.96
CA SER A 17 5.59 -3.17 7.38
C SER A 17 6.85 -3.80 7.99
N THR A 18 6.87 -3.92 9.31
CA THR A 18 7.81 -4.83 9.98
C THR A 18 7.48 -6.29 9.63
N PRO A 19 8.38 -7.25 9.89
CA PRO A 19 8.09 -8.68 9.73
C PRO A 19 6.84 -9.14 10.49
N GLU A 20 6.52 -8.50 11.62
CA GLU A 20 5.34 -8.78 12.45
C GLU A 20 4.07 -8.07 11.93
N GLY A 21 4.16 -7.33 10.83
CA GLY A 21 3.04 -6.63 10.21
C GLY A 21 2.74 -5.24 10.79
N ALA A 22 3.61 -4.69 11.66
CA ALA A 22 3.41 -3.36 12.21
C ALA A 22 3.69 -2.27 11.17
N PRO A 23 2.93 -1.15 11.15
CA PRO A 23 3.18 -0.05 10.23
C PRO A 23 4.53 0.63 10.50
N CYS A 24 5.29 0.92 9.44
CA CYS A 24 6.55 1.63 9.52
C CYS A 24 6.38 3.12 9.17
N TYR A 25 7.06 4.00 9.92
CA TYR A 25 7.01 5.44 9.71
C TYR A 25 8.41 6.02 9.48
N LEU A 26 8.51 6.99 8.59
CA LEU A 26 9.71 7.76 8.31
C LEU A 26 9.57 9.17 8.87
N SER A 27 10.53 9.55 9.72
CA SER A 27 10.76 10.94 10.14
C SER A 27 11.85 11.54 9.26
N THR A 28 11.52 12.55 8.47
CA THR A 28 12.48 13.27 7.62
C THR A 28 12.00 14.70 7.37
N ASP A 29 12.94 15.63 7.29
CA ASP A 29 12.75 17.02 6.86
C ASP A 29 12.83 17.18 5.33
N ASP A 30 13.38 16.19 4.63
CA ASP A 30 13.47 16.16 3.17
C ASP A 30 12.43 15.20 2.55
N PRO A 31 11.36 15.72 1.92
CA PRO A 31 10.37 14.89 1.23
C PRO A 31 10.95 14.12 0.03
N ARG A 32 12.15 14.47 -0.45
CA ARG A 32 12.87 13.77 -1.54
C ARG A 32 14.08 12.95 -1.06
N SER A 33 14.13 12.67 0.24
CA SER A 33 15.15 11.79 0.82
C SER A 33 15.18 10.42 0.11
N ARG A 34 16.31 9.71 0.21
CA ARG A 34 16.48 8.39 -0.42
C ARG A 34 15.37 7.40 -0.03
N LEU A 35 14.93 7.42 1.23
CA LEU A 35 13.84 6.55 1.70
C LEU A 35 12.48 7.02 1.21
N SER A 36 12.24 8.33 1.07
CA SER A 36 11.02 8.83 0.45
C SER A 36 10.91 8.38 -1.02
N ARG A 37 11.99 8.46 -1.80
CA ARG A 37 11.99 7.98 -3.20
C ARG A 37 11.80 6.48 -3.31
N LEU A 38 12.46 5.69 -2.45
CA LEU A 38 12.23 4.25 -2.39
C LEU A 38 10.77 3.92 -2.04
N ALA A 39 10.16 4.71 -1.13
CA ALA A 39 8.75 4.56 -0.83
C ALA A 39 7.87 4.93 -2.04
N ASP A 40 8.19 5.98 -2.79
CA ASP A 40 7.45 6.33 -4.00
C ASP A 40 7.55 5.23 -5.08
N GLU A 41 8.75 4.65 -5.27
CA GLU A 41 8.99 3.53 -6.18
C GLU A 41 8.16 2.29 -5.76
N LEU A 42 8.22 1.90 -4.49
CA LEU A 42 7.45 0.73 -4.03
C LEU A 42 5.93 0.99 -4.03
N GLU A 43 5.49 2.22 -3.74
CA GLU A 43 4.08 2.59 -3.91
C GLU A 43 3.62 2.38 -5.37
N ALA A 44 4.46 2.68 -6.36
CA ALA A 44 4.14 2.43 -7.77
C ALA A 44 4.10 0.94 -8.09
N ASP A 45 5.14 0.18 -7.71
CA ASP A 45 5.22 -1.27 -7.96
C ASP A 45 4.04 -2.04 -7.35
N LEU A 46 3.60 -1.66 -6.14
CA LEU A 46 2.45 -2.26 -5.47
C LEU A 46 1.13 -1.95 -6.18
N LEU A 47 0.98 -0.75 -6.74
CA LEU A 47 -0.22 -0.37 -7.50
C LEU A 47 -0.27 -1.10 -8.85
N ASP A 48 0.87 -1.23 -9.54
CA ASP A 48 0.96 -2.00 -10.79
C ASP A 48 0.64 -3.49 -10.54
N SER A 49 1.16 -4.04 -9.44
CA SER A 49 0.82 -5.40 -9.00
C SER A 49 -0.67 -5.55 -8.67
N ALA A 50 -1.27 -4.56 -8.00
CA ALA A 50 -2.70 -4.56 -7.70
C ALA A 50 -3.57 -4.49 -8.95
N GLU A 51 -3.18 -3.71 -9.96
CA GLU A 51 -3.85 -3.66 -11.26
C GLU A 51 -3.80 -5.01 -11.97
N PHE A 52 -2.62 -5.66 -11.99
CA PHE A 52 -2.47 -7.00 -12.54
C PHE A 52 -3.36 -8.04 -11.82
N VAL A 53 -3.33 -8.06 -10.49
CA VAL A 53 -4.16 -8.98 -9.69
C VAL A 53 -5.65 -8.76 -9.98
N LEU A 54 -6.08 -7.51 -10.10
CA LEU A 54 -7.48 -7.19 -10.40
C LEU A 54 -7.88 -7.67 -11.81
N ALA A 55 -7.01 -7.49 -12.80
CA ALA A 55 -7.25 -7.92 -14.18
C ALA A 55 -7.39 -9.44 -14.28
N GLU A 56 -6.52 -10.20 -13.61
CA GLU A 56 -6.54 -11.67 -13.63
C GLU A 56 -7.68 -12.25 -12.77
N ALA A 57 -8.05 -11.57 -11.68
CA ALA A 57 -9.13 -12.03 -10.81
C ALA A 57 -10.51 -11.92 -11.45
N GLY A 58 -10.76 -10.90 -12.27
CA GLY A 58 -12.06 -10.65 -12.89
C GLY A 58 -12.62 -11.88 -13.63
N PRO A 59 -11.89 -12.43 -14.63
CA PRO A 59 -12.32 -13.63 -15.35
C PRO A 59 -12.60 -14.83 -14.44
N LEU A 60 -11.72 -15.11 -13.47
CA LEU A 60 -11.87 -16.22 -12.52
C LEU A 60 -13.11 -16.07 -11.63
N LEU A 61 -13.44 -14.85 -11.22
CA LEU A 61 -14.63 -14.60 -10.40
C LEU A 61 -15.95 -14.71 -11.18
N THR A 62 -15.90 -14.55 -12.51
CA THR A 62 -17.09 -14.66 -13.37
C THR A 62 -17.29 -16.05 -13.97
N ASP A 63 -16.28 -16.92 -13.91
CA ASP A 63 -16.37 -18.28 -14.42
C ASP A 63 -16.99 -19.23 -13.39
N GLU A 64 -18.22 -19.70 -13.65
CA GLU A 64 -18.94 -20.66 -12.81
C GLU A 64 -18.22 -22.01 -12.68
N ALA A 65 -17.29 -22.34 -13.58
CA ALA A 65 -16.47 -23.54 -13.51
C ALA A 65 -15.26 -23.41 -12.58
N SER A 66 -14.96 -22.20 -12.07
CA SER A 66 -13.80 -21.96 -11.22
C SER A 66 -13.86 -22.76 -9.91
N GLY A 67 -12.76 -23.43 -9.59
CA GLY A 67 -12.69 -24.28 -8.40
C GLY A 67 -12.60 -23.48 -7.10
N THR A 68 -13.11 -24.05 -6.00
CA THR A 68 -13.03 -23.42 -4.65
C THR A 68 -11.60 -23.03 -4.24
N ARG A 69 -10.59 -23.79 -4.68
CA ARG A 69 -9.17 -23.49 -4.38
C ARG A 69 -8.69 -22.25 -5.12
N GLU A 70 -9.07 -22.10 -6.39
CA GLU A 70 -8.72 -20.95 -7.23
C GLU A 70 -9.41 -19.70 -6.68
N LEU A 71 -10.70 -19.78 -6.39
CA LEU A 71 -11.46 -18.68 -5.78
C LEU A 71 -10.87 -18.24 -4.44
N ARG A 72 -10.47 -19.19 -3.57
CA ARG A 72 -9.79 -18.87 -2.31
C ARG A 72 -8.46 -18.17 -2.54
N PHE A 73 -7.64 -18.68 -3.47
CA PHE A 73 -6.35 -18.07 -3.80
C PHE A 73 -6.54 -16.64 -4.33
N THR A 74 -7.41 -16.46 -5.32
CA THR A 74 -7.75 -15.15 -5.89
C THR A 74 -8.25 -14.19 -4.82
N GLY A 75 -9.11 -14.64 -3.91
CA GLY A 75 -9.59 -13.82 -2.80
C GLY A 75 -8.48 -13.36 -1.84
N VAL A 76 -7.49 -14.21 -1.57
CA VAL A 76 -6.31 -13.83 -0.76
C VAL A 76 -5.47 -12.78 -1.46
N GLN A 77 -5.22 -12.95 -2.77
CA GLN A 77 -4.43 -11.99 -3.55
C GLN A 77 -5.12 -10.63 -3.66
N LEU A 78 -6.44 -10.61 -3.90
CA LEU A 78 -7.24 -9.38 -3.92
C LEU A 78 -7.23 -8.67 -2.57
N ALA A 79 -7.36 -9.41 -1.46
CA ALA A 79 -7.33 -8.84 -0.12
C ALA A 79 -5.97 -8.19 0.19
N ALA A 80 -4.86 -8.84 -0.23
CA ALA A 80 -3.52 -8.29 -0.08
C ALA A 80 -3.34 -7.00 -0.90
N ALA A 81 -3.69 -7.04 -2.19
CA ALA A 81 -3.61 -5.87 -3.08
C ALA A 81 -4.43 -4.68 -2.56
N LEU A 82 -5.64 -4.94 -2.03
CA LEU A 82 -6.49 -3.90 -1.45
C LEU A 82 -5.87 -3.31 -0.17
N ALA A 83 -5.27 -4.14 0.69
CA ALA A 83 -4.60 -3.67 1.90
C ALA A 83 -3.43 -2.72 1.56
N ASP A 84 -2.66 -3.06 0.53
CA ASP A 84 -1.57 -2.21 0.04
C ASP A 84 -2.10 -0.90 -0.54
N ALA A 85 -3.11 -0.95 -1.42
CA ALA A 85 -3.73 0.25 -1.98
C ALA A 85 -4.28 1.20 -0.89
N LEU A 86 -4.93 0.66 0.16
CA LEU A 86 -5.44 1.46 1.29
C LEU A 86 -4.31 2.11 2.10
N ARG A 87 -3.20 1.40 2.32
CA ARG A 87 -2.01 1.94 2.98
C ARG A 87 -1.41 3.10 2.18
N ILE A 88 -1.28 2.92 0.87
CA ILE A 88 -0.75 3.94 -0.05
C ILE A 88 -1.68 5.16 -0.06
N ALA A 89 -2.99 4.96 -0.17
CA ALA A 89 -3.97 6.05 -0.13
C ALA A 89 -3.90 6.84 1.18
N THR A 90 -3.80 6.15 2.32
CA THR A 90 -3.62 6.78 3.65
C THR A 90 -2.33 7.58 3.70
N SER A 91 -1.23 6.99 3.24
CA SER A 91 0.08 7.61 3.21
C SER A 91 0.11 8.88 2.36
N ARG A 92 -0.44 8.82 1.13
CA ARG A 92 -0.55 9.96 0.21
C ARG A 92 -1.48 11.03 0.76
N GLY A 93 -2.62 10.65 1.32
CA GLY A 93 -3.60 11.58 1.92
C GLY A 93 -3.00 12.39 3.07
N ALA A 94 -2.16 11.77 3.90
CA ALA A 94 -1.48 12.47 5.00
C ALA A 94 -0.41 13.49 4.53
N ARG A 95 0.01 13.44 3.26
CA ARG A 95 0.98 14.37 2.65
C ARG A 95 0.33 15.51 1.87
N LEU A 96 -1.01 15.53 1.76
CA LEU A 96 -1.71 16.62 1.08
C LEU A 96 -1.70 17.89 1.95
N PRO A 97 -1.63 19.09 1.35
CA PRO A 97 -1.73 20.34 2.10
C PRO A 97 -3.11 20.47 2.76
N GLU A 98 -3.16 21.03 3.97
CA GLU A 98 -4.42 21.42 4.62
C GLU A 98 -5.11 22.51 3.78
N ARG A 99 -6.44 22.41 3.66
CA ARG A 99 -7.27 23.25 2.78
C ARG A 99 -7.59 24.60 3.38
#